data_AF-A0A355G1S9-F1
#
_entry.id   AF-A0A355G1S9-F1
#
_cell.length_a   1.000
_cell.length_b   1.000
_cell.length_c   1.000
_cell.angle_alpha   90.00
_cell.angle_beta   90.00
_cell.angle_gamma   90.00
#
_symmetry.space_group_name_H-M   'P 1'
#
loop_
_entity.id
_entity.type
_entity.pdbx_description
1 polymer ?
#
loop_
_entity_poly.entity_id
_entity_poly.type
_entity_poly.pdbx_seq_one_letter_code
_entity_poly.pdbx_strand_id
1 'polypeptide(L)'
;MIEFKPNIVDETVQYQAVENSEAVGRITLTFHQTESAVKFIEATDDETAEGLIRSALNAAANRGAYTCTYEPTEFVSVAVLLGFETKNGKLSGEIPFLLAGHCCKTQQNGK
;
A
#
# COMPACT_ATOMS: atom_id res chain seq x y z
N MET A 1 -1.16 14.31 -14.04
CA MET A 1 -2.11 14.05 -12.93
C MET A 1 -2.43 12.59 -13.01
N ILE A 2 -2.10 11.85 -11.96
CA ILE A 2 -2.27 10.40 -11.92
C ILE A 2 -3.65 10.08 -11.36
N GLU A 3 -4.40 9.24 -12.06
CA GLU A 3 -5.66 8.68 -11.59
C GLU A 3 -5.46 7.23 -11.14
N PHE A 4 -6.00 6.85 -9.97
CA PHE A 4 -5.98 5.47 -9.49
C PHE A 4 -7.36 4.84 -9.67
N LYS A 5 -7.49 3.96 -10.65
CA LYS A 5 -8.76 3.32 -11.03
C LYS A 5 -8.90 1.96 -10.33
N PRO A 6 -9.92 1.78 -9.47
CA PRO A 6 -10.13 0.51 -8.77
C PRO A 6 -10.74 -0.53 -9.72
N ASN A 7 -10.33 -1.77 -9.55
CA ASN A 7 -11.03 -2.97 -10.03
C ASN A 7 -11.10 -3.95 -8.85
N ILE A 8 -12.29 -4.07 -8.25
CA ILE A 8 -12.45 -4.82 -7.00
C ILE A 8 -13.37 -6.00 -7.27
N VAL A 9 -12.86 -7.20 -7.02
CA VAL A 9 -13.55 -8.47 -7.23
C VAL A 9 -13.38 -9.30 -5.97
N ASP A 10 -14.50 -9.56 -5.27
CA ASP A 10 -14.55 -10.32 -4.03
C ASP A 10 -13.53 -9.82 -2.98
N GLU A 11 -12.60 -10.70 -2.61
CA GLU A 11 -11.52 -10.49 -1.65
C GLU A 11 -10.25 -9.89 -2.27
N THR A 12 -10.31 -9.48 -3.54
CA THR A 12 -9.20 -8.89 -4.29
C THR A 12 -9.48 -7.43 -4.63
N VAL A 13 -8.55 -6.57 -4.23
CA VAL A 13 -8.49 -5.15 -4.60
C VAL A 13 -7.38 -4.98 -5.62
N GLN A 14 -7.71 -4.52 -6.82
CA GLN A 14 -6.73 -4.07 -7.80
C GLN A 14 -6.89 -2.57 -8.02
N TYR A 15 -5.79 -1.87 -8.18
CA TYR A 15 -5.77 -0.50 -8.69
C TYR A 15 -4.84 -0.41 -9.88
N GLN A 16 -5.25 0.38 -10.87
CA GLN A 16 -4.41 0.78 -11.99
C GLN A 16 -4.17 2.29 -11.94
N ALA A 17 -2.90 2.69 -11.95
CA ALA A 17 -2.50 4.08 -12.09
C ALA A 17 -2.48 4.45 -13.57
N VAL A 18 -3.13 5.56 -13.91
CA VAL A 18 -3.23 6.08 -15.28
C VAL A 18 -2.78 7.53 -15.29
N GLU A 19 -1.81 7.85 -16.15
CA GLU A 19 -1.41 9.23 -16.42
C GLU A 19 -1.49 9.50 -17.92
N ASN A 20 -2.12 10.61 -18.32
CA ASN A 20 -2.29 10.98 -19.73
C ASN A 20 -2.91 9.86 -20.60
N SER A 21 -3.82 9.06 -20.03
CA SER A 21 -4.46 7.87 -20.64
C SER A 21 -3.56 6.64 -20.81
N GLU A 22 -2.32 6.67 -20.30
CA GLU A 22 -1.39 5.54 -20.31
C GLU A 22 -1.31 4.87 -18.94
N ALA A 23 -1.15 3.55 -18.94
CA ALA A 23 -0.95 2.78 -17.71
C ALA A 23 0.46 2.98 -17.19
N VAL A 24 0.60 3.54 -15.99
CA VAL A 24 1.90 3.83 -15.35
C VAL A 24 2.15 2.98 -14.10
N GLY A 25 1.18 2.17 -13.70
CA GLY A 25 1.37 1.20 -12.64
C GLY A 25 0.11 0.42 -12.28
N ARG A 26 0.28 -0.61 -11.48
CA ARG A 26 -0.79 -1.47 -10.97
C ARG A 26 -0.39 -2.11 -9.65
N ILE A 27 -1.37 -2.34 -8.79
CA ILE A 27 -1.20 -3.08 -7.55
C ILE A 27 -2.33 -4.08 -7.39
N THR A 28 -2.02 -5.25 -6.82
CA THR A 28 -3.00 -6.24 -6.40
C THR A 28 -2.82 -6.51 -4.91
N LEU A 29 -3.91 -6.39 -4.17
CA LEU A 29 -4.00 -6.73 -2.76
C LEU A 29 -5.13 -7.73 -2.56
N THR A 30 -4.88 -8.75 -1.75
CA THR A 30 -5.94 -9.65 -1.26
C THR A 30 -6.24 -9.31 0.18
N PHE A 31 -7.48 -9.45 0.63
CA PHE A 31 -7.84 -9.27 2.03
C PHE A 31 -8.77 -10.40 2.49
N HIS A 32 -8.60 -10.82 3.74
CA HIS A 32 -9.43 -11.82 4.39
C HIS A 32 -9.63 -11.37 5.84
N GLN A 33 -10.88 -11.07 6.20
CA GLN A 33 -11.23 -10.51 7.52
C GLN A 33 -10.41 -9.24 7.85
N THR A 34 -9.57 -9.31 8.87
CA THR A 34 -8.76 -8.20 9.37
C THR A 34 -7.37 -8.13 8.77
N GLU A 35 -7.02 -9.04 7.86
CA GLU A 35 -5.68 -9.13 7.27
C GLU A 35 -5.73 -8.84 5.76
N SER A 36 -4.73 -8.15 5.26
CA SER A 36 -4.49 -7.98 3.83
C SER A 36 -3.06 -8.31 3.45
N ALA A 37 -2.83 -8.55 2.15
CA ALA A 37 -1.52 -8.81 1.60
C ALA A 37 -1.39 -8.13 0.24
N VAL A 38 -0.37 -7.29 0.06
CA VAL A 38 0.05 -6.88 -1.28
C VAL A 38 0.68 -8.10 -1.93
N LYS A 39 0.13 -8.53 -3.09
CA LYS A 39 0.56 -9.70 -3.85
C LYS A 39 1.39 -9.34 -5.07
N PHE A 40 1.17 -8.16 -5.61
CA PHE A 40 1.82 -7.68 -6.82
C PHE A 40 1.82 -6.16 -6.84
N ILE A 41 2.91 -5.59 -7.34
CA ILE A 41 2.99 -4.17 -7.68
C ILE A 41 3.94 -3.98 -8.87
N GLU A 42 3.56 -3.07 -9.76
CA GLU A 42 4.41 -2.51 -10.81
C GLU A 42 4.12 -1.01 -10.88
N ALA A 43 5.15 -0.20 -11.10
CA ALA A 43 5.01 1.24 -11.28
C ALA A 43 6.21 1.78 -12.08
N THR A 44 6.05 2.95 -12.69
CA THR A 44 7.13 3.65 -13.39
C THR A 44 8.11 4.33 -12.44
N ASP A 45 7.66 4.68 -11.24
CA ASP A 45 8.41 5.47 -10.26
C ASP A 45 7.86 5.26 -8.83
N ASP A 46 8.62 5.74 -7.84
CA ASP A 46 8.31 5.59 -6.42
C ASP A 46 7.05 6.37 -5.99
N GLU A 47 6.76 7.51 -6.62
CA GLU A 47 5.57 8.32 -6.31
C GLU A 47 4.28 7.58 -6.71
N THR A 48 4.29 7.00 -7.91
CA THR A 48 3.21 6.16 -8.42
C THR A 48 3.02 4.91 -7.54
N ALA A 49 4.12 4.27 -7.12
CA ALA A 49 4.08 3.13 -6.22
C ALA A 49 3.48 3.50 -4.85
N GLU A 50 3.90 4.62 -4.26
CA GLU A 50 3.35 5.11 -2.99
C GLU A 50 1.84 5.35 -3.10
N GLY A 51 1.41 6.04 -4.16
CA GLY A 51 0.00 6.31 -4.43
C GLY A 51 -0.84 5.02 -4.58
N LEU A 52 -0.31 4.03 -5.29
CA LEU A 52 -0.93 2.70 -5.44
C LEU A 52 -1.05 1.98 -4.09
N ILE A 53 0.02 1.91 -3.31
CA ILE A 53 0.02 1.25 -2.00
C ILE A 53 -1.01 1.92 -1.07
N ARG A 54 -1.01 3.25 -0.97
CA ARG A 54 -1.98 3.99 -0.16
C ARG A 54 -3.42 3.79 -0.63
N SER A 55 -3.65 3.75 -1.93
CA SER A 55 -4.99 3.53 -2.50
C SER A 55 -5.51 2.14 -2.15
N ALA A 56 -4.68 1.11 -2.32
CA ALA A 56 -5.03 -0.27 -1.97
C ALA A 56 -5.27 -0.45 -0.46
N LEU A 57 -4.42 0.16 0.38
CA LEU A 57 -4.57 0.13 1.84
C LEU A 57 -5.84 0.83 2.30
N ASN A 58 -6.21 1.98 1.72
CA ASN A 58 -7.48 2.65 2.02
C ASN A 58 -8.67 1.75 1.66
N ALA A 59 -8.63 1.09 0.50
CA ALA A 59 -9.68 0.17 0.10
C ALA A 59 -9.78 -1.06 1.01
N ALA A 60 -8.66 -1.57 1.52
CA ALA A 60 -8.62 -2.66 2.49
C ALA A 60 -9.17 -2.22 3.86
N ALA A 61 -8.76 -1.05 4.36
CA ALA A 61 -9.25 -0.48 5.62
C ALA A 61 -10.78 -0.27 5.59
N ASN A 62 -11.31 0.28 4.49
CA ASN A 62 -12.74 0.46 4.29
C ASN A 62 -13.54 -0.87 4.29
N ARG A 63 -12.85 -2.02 4.21
CA ARG A 63 -13.43 -3.36 4.27
C ARG A 63 -13.15 -4.09 5.58
N GLY A 64 -12.55 -3.41 6.56
CA GLY A 64 -12.26 -3.96 7.89
C GLY A 64 -10.88 -4.58 8.05
N ALA A 65 -10.01 -4.51 7.04
CA ALA A 65 -8.62 -4.93 7.21
C ALA A 65 -7.89 -3.98 8.17
N TYR A 66 -7.08 -4.55 9.06
CA TYR A 66 -6.31 -3.85 10.08
C TYR A 66 -4.81 -4.01 9.87
N THR A 67 -4.35 -5.17 9.39
CA THR A 67 -2.94 -5.42 9.10
C THR A 67 -2.74 -5.66 7.61
N CYS A 68 -1.55 -5.33 7.11
CA CYS A 68 -1.14 -5.65 5.75
C CYS A 68 0.25 -6.28 5.74
N THR A 69 0.42 -7.39 5.03
CA THR A 69 1.73 -7.90 4.62
C THR A 69 2.11 -7.37 3.23
N TYR A 70 3.41 -7.34 2.96
CA TYR A 70 3.97 -6.96 1.68
C TYR A 70 4.87 -8.08 1.18
N GLU A 71 4.43 -8.75 0.11
CA GLU A 71 5.10 -9.91 -0.47
C GLU A 71 6.01 -9.60 -1.68
N PRO A 72 5.75 -8.55 -2.49
CA PRO A 72 6.62 -8.21 -3.61
C PRO A 72 8.05 -7.86 -3.18
N THR A 73 8.98 -8.03 -4.12
CA THR A 73 10.38 -7.59 -3.96
C THR A 73 10.62 -6.19 -4.50
N GLU A 74 9.72 -5.72 -5.35
CA GLU A 74 9.65 -4.42 -5.97
C GLU A 74 9.16 -3.38 -4.97
N PHE A 75 9.66 -2.14 -5.06
CA PHE A 75 9.23 -1.00 -4.24
C PHE A 75 9.29 -1.23 -2.71
N VAL A 76 10.15 -2.15 -2.24
CA VAL A 76 10.36 -2.40 -0.81
C VAL A 76 10.82 -1.13 -0.08
N SER A 77 11.63 -0.28 -0.70
CA SER A 77 12.03 1.02 -0.15
C SER A 77 10.82 1.92 0.14
N VAL A 78 9.85 1.97 -0.77
CA VAL A 78 8.60 2.74 -0.62
C VAL A 78 7.74 2.12 0.49
N ALA A 79 7.59 0.80 0.53
CA ALA A 79 6.88 0.12 1.61
C ALA A 79 7.51 0.42 2.99
N VAL A 80 8.84 0.36 3.10
CA VAL A 80 9.54 0.71 4.35
C VAL A 80 9.35 2.19 4.70
N LEU A 81 9.39 3.10 3.72
CA LEU A 81 9.12 4.53 3.93
C LEU A 81 7.71 4.79 4.48
N LEU A 82 6.73 3.98 4.05
CA LEU A 82 5.35 4.02 4.55
C LEU A 82 5.21 3.43 5.97
N GLY A 83 6.25 2.79 6.50
CA GLY A 83 6.27 2.23 7.85
C GLY A 83 5.98 0.73 7.91
N PHE A 84 6.06 0.00 6.79
CA PHE A 84 6.12 -1.45 6.88
C PHE A 84 7.45 -1.88 7.53
N GLU A 85 7.40 -2.87 8.40
CA GLU A 85 8.54 -3.39 9.16
C GLU A 85 8.68 -4.89 8.96
N THR A 86 9.92 -5.38 8.95
CA THR A 86 10.18 -6.82 8.90
C THR A 86 9.82 -7.46 10.25
N LYS A 87 8.77 -8.29 10.26
CA LYS A 87 8.34 -9.09 11.41
C LYS A 87 8.29 -10.56 10.99
N ASN A 88 8.99 -11.43 11.70
CA ASN A 88 9.08 -12.87 11.40
C ASN A 88 9.48 -13.18 9.94
N GLY A 89 10.40 -12.39 9.37
CA GLY A 89 10.87 -12.56 7.99
C GLY A 89 9.91 -12.08 6.91
N LYS A 90 8.79 -11.43 7.27
CA LYS A 90 7.84 -10.82 6.33
C LYS A 90 7.72 -9.32 6.59
N LEU A 91 7.63 -8.55 5.52
CA LEU A 91 7.37 -7.12 5.61
C LEU A 91 5.88 -6.90 5.93
N SER A 92 5.55 -6.19 7.00
CA SER A 92 4.17 -6.02 7.47
C SER A 92 3.96 -4.75 8.29
N GLY A 93 2.72 -4.28 8.38
CA GLY A 93 2.35 -3.13 9.21
C GLY A 93 0.85 -3.07 9.49
N GLU A 94 0.46 -2.22 10.42
CA GLU A 94 -0.96 -1.95 10.69
C GLU A 94 -1.43 -0.81 9.79
N ILE A 95 -2.51 -1.04 9.05
CA ILE A 95 -3.01 -0.14 8.02
C ILE A 95 -3.23 1.30 8.52
N PRO A 96 -3.78 1.55 9.73
CA PRO A 96 -3.89 2.90 10.25
C PRO A 96 -2.55 3.65 10.35
N PHE A 97 -1.47 2.97 10.75
CA PHE A 97 -0.14 3.57 10.82
C PHE A 97 0.50 3.75 9.44
N LEU A 98 0.30 2.78 8.55
CA LEU A 98 0.78 2.84 7.18
C LEU A 98 0.15 4.01 6.39
N LEU A 99 -1.15 4.26 6.60
CA LEU A 99 -1.88 5.35 5.97
C LEU A 99 -1.53 6.72 6.57
N ALA A 100 -1.29 6.81 7.88
CA ALA A 100 -0.82 8.04 8.51
C ALA A 100 0.54 8.49 7.95
N GLY A 101 1.37 7.54 7.50
CA GLY A 101 2.69 7.79 6.94
C GLY A 101 3.67 8.39 7.96
N HIS A 102 4.90 8.63 7.51
CA HIS A 102 5.96 9.15 8.38
C HIS A 102 5.82 10.65 8.74
N CYS A 103 4.80 11.35 8.24
CA CYS A 103 4.60 12.79 8.46
C CYS A 103 4.31 13.15 9.94
N CYS A 104 4.07 12.16 10.80
CA CYS A 104 3.77 12.36 12.22
C CYS A 104 4.83 11.79 13.19
N LYS A 105 5.96 11.22 12.72
CA LYS A 105 6.99 10.66 13.62
C LYS A 105 8.08 11.65 14.05
N THR A 106 8.02 12.93 13.66
CA THR A 106 8.99 13.97 14.03
C THR A 106 8.60 14.85 15.23
N GLN A 107 7.54 14.52 15.99
CA GLN A 107 7.16 15.29 17.20
C GLN A 107 7.17 14.48 18.50
N GLN A 108 8.17 13.62 18.70
CA GLN A 108 8.49 13.12 20.05
C GLN A 108 10.00 13.18 20.34
N ASN A 109 10.62 14.34 20.16
CA ASN A 109 11.81 14.69 20.94
C ASN A 109 11.35 15.48 22.16
N GLY A 110 10.84 14.75 23.15
CA GLY A 110 10.70 15.23 24.52
C GLY A 110 11.91 14.80 25.32
N LYS A 111 12.87 15.71 25.51
CA LYS A 111 13.55 16.07 26.78
C LYS A 111 14.71 17.00 26.51
#